data_AF-A0A6S7J7D8-F1
#
_entry.id   AF-A0A6S7J7D8-F1
#
_cell.length_a   1.000
_cell.length_b   1.000
_cell.length_c   1.000
_cell.angle_alpha   90.00
_cell.angle_beta   90.00
_cell.angle_gamma   90.00
#
_symmetry.space_group_name_H-M   'P 1'
#
loop_
_entity.id
_entity.type
_entity.pdbx_description
1 polymer ?
#
loop_
_entity_poly.entity_id
_entity_poly.type
_entity_poly.pdbx_seq_one_letter_code
_entity_poly.pdbx_strand_id
1 'polypeptide(L)'
;MVYVDWLVTTFNEELPDENWRIPDPHPSAFSATTLDNRDNDYHRLVNTVERHTRCSPAYCLKQKRVDLLAECIFGFPKPLQEETELSLELVVGKNTKSVESELHTKRNDQRLNSHNRVMLENWRANVDFQVIVDEKACARYMAKYAAKGEPRSKSENKSEILKLSVSSLQNDDQVSSAFKKAMIQVAGDRDMAAQETAHMLLSLPLVGCTFSFVIISLDNSRKVNIDAENESDEVLQTSALQEYAERTKLKSRYTGLSQLNLMQYVSQYTKVRGELTKRANPYIVRTFPKISANPAGPDFGKYCKYQLIKFKPWEGHYRQMLGTTRMKVIKCLLMHMNFFL
;
A
#
# COMPACT_ATOMS: atom_id res chain seq x y z
N MET A 1 5.94 -16.38 -25.37
CA MET A 1 4.99 -15.43 -24.75
C MET A 1 3.55 -15.96 -24.66
N VAL A 2 3.24 -17.17 -25.15
CA VAL A 2 1.89 -17.79 -25.11
C VAL A 2 1.21 -17.78 -23.73
N TYR A 3 1.97 -17.96 -22.64
CA TYR A 3 1.42 -17.93 -21.29
C TYR A 3 0.87 -16.55 -20.88
N VAL A 4 1.51 -15.46 -21.33
CA VAL A 4 1.05 -14.09 -21.04
C VAL A 4 -0.28 -13.83 -21.71
N ASP A 5 -0.44 -14.26 -22.96
CA ASP A 5 -1.66 -14.05 -23.75
C ASP A 5 -2.86 -14.79 -23.15
N TRP A 6 -2.61 -15.91 -22.45
CA TRP A 6 -3.62 -16.60 -21.66
C TRP A 6 -4.00 -15.85 -20.38
N LEU A 7 -3.02 -15.21 -19.73
CA LEU A 7 -3.22 -14.49 -18.47
C LEU A 7 -3.89 -13.12 -18.69
N VAL A 8 -3.49 -12.40 -19.72
CA VAL A 8 -3.99 -11.06 -20.06
C VAL A 8 -4.14 -10.95 -21.56
N THR A 9 -5.30 -10.47 -22.01
CA THR A 9 -5.59 -10.30 -23.43
C THR A 9 -6.02 -8.87 -23.72
N THR A 10 -5.62 -8.37 -24.89
CA THR A 10 -6.19 -7.18 -25.53
C THR A 10 -6.71 -7.51 -26.92
N PHE A 11 -7.02 -8.78 -27.14
CA PHE A 11 -7.56 -9.31 -28.37
C PHE A 11 -9.08 -9.50 -28.25
N ASN A 12 -9.81 -9.09 -29.29
CA ASN A 12 -11.26 -9.22 -29.40
C ASN A 12 -11.63 -10.07 -30.60
N GLU A 13 -12.12 -11.29 -30.39
CA GLU A 13 -12.48 -12.20 -31.48
C GLU A 13 -13.74 -11.72 -32.23
N GLU A 14 -14.66 -11.05 -31.53
CA GLU A 14 -15.88 -10.48 -32.09
C GLU A 14 -15.82 -8.96 -32.07
N LEU A 15 -15.07 -8.38 -33.00
CA LEU A 15 -15.00 -6.93 -33.16
C LEU A 15 -16.40 -6.36 -33.46
N PRO A 16 -16.84 -5.35 -32.70
CA PRO A 16 -18.14 -4.74 -32.90
C PRO A 16 -18.13 -3.91 -34.19
N ASP A 17 -19.15 -4.08 -35.00
CA ASP A 17 -19.38 -3.29 -36.21
C ASP A 17 -19.91 -1.87 -35.87
N GLU A 18 -20.13 -1.05 -36.89
CA GLU A 18 -20.68 0.31 -36.73
C GLU A 18 -22.10 0.32 -36.14
N ASN A 19 -22.84 -0.79 -36.25
CA ASN A 19 -24.21 -0.94 -35.78
C ASN A 19 -24.29 -1.52 -34.37
N TRP A 20 -23.15 -1.87 -33.76
CA TRP A 20 -23.11 -2.49 -32.45
C TRP A 20 -23.74 -1.57 -31.39
N ARG A 21 -24.62 -2.16 -30.58
CA ARG A 21 -25.28 -1.49 -29.46
C ARG A 21 -25.06 -2.27 -28.19
N ILE A 22 -25.08 -1.54 -27.07
CA ILE A 22 -25.08 -2.14 -25.74
C ILE A 22 -26.28 -3.09 -25.65
N PRO A 23 -26.07 -4.38 -25.31
CA PRO A 23 -27.16 -5.33 -25.17
C PRO A 23 -28.17 -4.90 -24.09
N ASP A 24 -29.44 -5.18 -24.34
CA ASP A 24 -30.53 -5.01 -23.37
C ASP A 24 -31.21 -6.39 -23.16
N PRO A 25 -31.19 -6.98 -21.94
CA PRO A 25 -30.61 -6.43 -20.72
C PRO A 25 -29.08 -6.38 -20.73
N HIS A 26 -28.51 -5.43 -19.98
CA HIS A 26 -27.07 -5.24 -19.85
C HIS A 26 -26.39 -6.53 -19.37
N PRO A 27 -25.25 -6.96 -19.93
CA PRO A 27 -24.61 -8.23 -19.56
C PRO A 27 -24.28 -8.31 -18.05
N SER A 28 -23.90 -7.20 -17.41
CA SER A 28 -23.66 -7.14 -15.96
C SER A 28 -24.89 -7.40 -15.08
N ALA A 29 -26.11 -7.43 -15.63
CA ALA A 29 -27.33 -7.71 -14.86
C ALA A 29 -27.52 -9.20 -14.56
N PHE A 30 -26.82 -10.07 -15.28
CA PHE A 30 -26.93 -11.52 -15.11
C PHE A 30 -25.94 -12.05 -14.06
N SER A 31 -26.30 -13.15 -13.40
CA SER A 31 -25.36 -13.88 -12.54
C SER A 31 -24.38 -14.69 -13.38
N ALA A 32 -23.09 -14.66 -13.03
CA ALA A 32 -22.05 -15.44 -13.70
C ALA A 32 -22.27 -16.96 -13.63
N THR A 33 -23.11 -17.43 -12.69
CA THR A 33 -23.41 -18.85 -12.46
C THR A 33 -24.58 -19.40 -13.26
N THR A 34 -25.39 -18.54 -13.89
CA THR A 34 -26.67 -18.93 -14.51
C THR A 34 -26.62 -18.89 -16.04
N LEU A 35 -25.42 -18.90 -16.64
CA LEU A 35 -25.24 -18.65 -18.07
C LEU A 35 -24.97 -19.94 -18.84
N ASP A 36 -25.80 -20.20 -19.85
CA ASP A 36 -25.70 -21.38 -20.70
C ASP A 36 -24.60 -21.25 -21.78
N ASN A 37 -24.36 -20.04 -22.32
CA ASN A 37 -23.33 -19.79 -23.32
C ASN A 37 -22.33 -18.73 -22.82
N ARG A 38 -21.25 -19.20 -22.21
CA ARG A 38 -20.21 -18.34 -21.61
C ARG A 38 -19.39 -17.58 -22.66
N ASP A 39 -19.17 -18.15 -23.84
CA ASP A 39 -18.37 -17.51 -24.90
C ASP A 39 -19.11 -16.29 -25.48
N ASN A 40 -20.40 -16.44 -25.82
CA ASN A 40 -21.19 -15.32 -26.33
C ASN A 40 -21.35 -14.22 -25.27
N ASP A 41 -21.56 -14.62 -24.01
CA ASP A 41 -21.62 -13.67 -22.90
C ASP A 41 -20.30 -12.93 -22.67
N TYR A 42 -19.17 -13.63 -22.77
CA TYR A 42 -17.84 -13.02 -22.70
C TYR A 42 -17.65 -11.96 -23.78
N HIS A 43 -17.98 -12.24 -25.05
CA HIS A 43 -17.87 -11.23 -26.11
C HIS A 43 -18.80 -10.03 -25.89
N ARG A 44 -20.01 -10.25 -25.37
CA ARG A 44 -20.90 -9.16 -24.95
C ARG A 44 -20.27 -8.32 -23.85
N LEU A 45 -19.67 -8.93 -22.84
CA LEU A 45 -18.97 -8.23 -21.75
C LEU A 45 -17.80 -7.42 -22.29
N VAL A 46 -16.89 -8.04 -23.04
CA VAL A 46 -15.71 -7.37 -23.63
C VAL A 46 -16.14 -6.12 -24.39
N ASN A 47 -17.13 -6.26 -25.28
CA ASN A 47 -17.59 -5.14 -26.09
C ASN A 47 -18.33 -4.05 -25.31
N THR A 48 -18.95 -4.42 -24.19
CA THR A 48 -19.77 -3.49 -23.38
C THR A 48 -18.96 -2.76 -22.32
N VAL A 49 -18.12 -3.46 -21.55
CA VAL A 49 -17.48 -2.91 -20.34
C VAL A 49 -15.97 -2.70 -20.49
N GLU A 50 -15.30 -3.34 -21.45
CA GLU A 50 -13.85 -3.19 -21.62
C GLU A 50 -13.44 -2.19 -22.70
N ARG A 51 -14.37 -1.73 -23.55
CA ARG A 51 -14.04 -0.81 -24.64
C ARG A 51 -14.13 0.65 -24.20
N HIS A 52 -13.07 1.41 -24.49
CA HIS A 52 -13.01 2.85 -24.35
C HIS A 52 -13.71 3.56 -25.53
N THR A 53 -15.04 3.48 -25.57
CA THR A 53 -15.86 3.92 -26.71
C THR A 53 -15.84 5.42 -26.95
N ARG A 54 -15.86 6.24 -25.89
CA ARG A 54 -15.93 7.71 -26.01
C ARG A 54 -14.98 8.41 -25.04
N CYS A 55 -14.18 9.32 -25.58
CA CYS A 55 -13.35 10.21 -24.78
C CYS A 55 -14.14 11.48 -24.43
N SER A 56 -14.13 11.92 -23.17
CA SER A 56 -14.83 13.14 -22.74
C SER A 56 -13.97 14.03 -21.84
N PRO A 57 -14.13 15.38 -21.87
CA PRO A 57 -13.41 16.29 -20.98
C PRO A 57 -13.66 16.08 -19.48
N ALA A 58 -14.86 15.57 -19.16
CA ALA A 58 -15.26 15.25 -17.80
C ALA A 58 -14.51 14.02 -17.24
N TYR A 59 -14.04 13.12 -18.11
CA TYR A 59 -13.43 11.87 -17.70
C TYR A 59 -11.95 11.78 -18.08
N CYS A 60 -11.65 11.54 -19.36
CA CYS A 60 -10.32 11.13 -19.79
C CYS A 60 -9.60 12.14 -20.69
N LEU A 61 -10.29 13.09 -21.33
CA LEU A 61 -9.63 14.09 -22.15
C LEU A 61 -9.01 15.17 -21.25
N LYS A 62 -7.68 15.30 -21.30
CA LYS A 62 -6.94 16.33 -20.58
C LYS A 62 -5.96 17.02 -21.51
N GLN A 63 -5.94 18.33 -21.40
CA GLN A 63 -5.01 19.17 -22.12
C GLN A 63 -3.76 19.35 -21.25
N LYS A 64 -2.61 18.80 -21.69
CA LYS A 64 -1.35 18.87 -20.94
C LYS A 64 -0.73 20.28 -20.97
N ARG A 65 -0.94 21.02 -22.06
CA ARG A 65 -0.49 22.41 -22.27
C ARG A 65 -1.50 23.15 -23.13
N VAL A 66 -1.63 24.45 -22.93
CA VAL A 66 -2.61 25.32 -23.63
C VAL A 66 -2.49 25.21 -25.16
N ASP A 67 -1.29 24.99 -25.67
CA ASP A 67 -1.01 24.92 -27.11
C ASP A 67 -1.17 23.52 -27.72
N LEU A 68 -1.41 22.49 -26.91
CA LEU A 68 -1.57 21.11 -27.35
C LEU A 68 -3.04 20.71 -27.36
N LEU A 69 -3.41 19.81 -28.26
CA LEU A 69 -4.75 19.20 -28.25
C LEU A 69 -4.95 18.39 -26.97
N ALA A 70 -6.21 18.27 -26.53
CA ALA A 70 -6.56 17.41 -25.41
C ALA A 70 -6.38 15.94 -25.81
N GLU A 71 -5.63 15.20 -25.00
CA GLU A 71 -5.35 13.78 -25.22
C GLU A 71 -6.06 12.93 -24.16
N CYS A 72 -6.34 11.68 -24.50
CA CYS A 72 -6.84 10.72 -23.53
C CYS A 72 -5.71 10.38 -22.53
N ILE A 73 -5.94 10.61 -21.23
CA ILE A 73 -4.97 10.28 -20.17
C ILE A 73 -4.63 8.79 -20.07
N PHE A 74 -5.48 7.92 -20.64
CA PHE A 74 -5.28 6.48 -20.71
C PHE A 74 -4.54 6.02 -21.98
N GLY A 75 -4.25 6.97 -22.90
CA GLY A 75 -3.52 6.70 -24.13
C GLY A 75 -4.35 6.02 -25.23
N PHE A 76 -5.67 6.18 -25.23
CA PHE A 76 -6.53 5.70 -26.32
C PHE A 76 -6.61 6.72 -27.47
N PRO A 77 -6.66 6.26 -28.75
CA PRO A 77 -6.53 4.88 -29.21
C PRO A 77 -5.10 4.34 -29.05
N LYS A 78 -4.97 3.08 -28.63
CA LYS A 78 -3.68 2.38 -28.49
C LYS A 78 -3.25 1.77 -29.84
N PRO A 79 -1.94 1.70 -30.14
CA PRO A 79 -1.44 1.12 -31.39
C PRO A 79 -1.79 -0.37 -31.48
N LEU A 80 -2.13 -0.86 -32.68
CA LEU A 80 -2.34 -2.29 -32.92
C LEU A 80 -1.01 -3.04 -32.84
N GLN A 81 -1.08 -4.32 -32.45
CA GLN A 81 0.11 -5.15 -32.30
C GLN A 81 -0.21 -6.60 -32.66
N GLU A 82 0.58 -7.20 -33.56
CA GLU A 82 0.32 -8.55 -34.07
C GLU A 82 0.73 -9.65 -33.08
N GLU A 83 1.79 -9.42 -32.31
CA GLU A 83 2.34 -10.35 -31.33
C GLU A 83 2.64 -9.64 -30.01
N THR A 84 2.59 -10.38 -28.90
CA THR A 84 2.98 -9.85 -27.59
C THR A 84 4.50 -9.66 -27.55
N GLU A 85 4.94 -8.49 -27.10
CA GLU A 85 6.34 -8.08 -27.07
C GLU A 85 6.70 -7.43 -25.73
N LEU A 86 7.92 -7.68 -25.27
CA LEU A 86 8.51 -7.03 -24.12
C LEU A 86 9.43 -5.90 -24.62
N SER A 87 9.02 -4.65 -24.45
CA SER A 87 9.84 -3.50 -24.75
C SER A 87 10.82 -3.24 -23.59
N LEU A 88 12.06 -2.92 -23.94
CA LEU A 88 13.13 -2.60 -22.99
C LEU A 88 13.71 -1.24 -23.36
N GLU A 89 13.34 -0.21 -22.62
CA GLU A 89 13.79 1.16 -22.87
C GLU A 89 14.88 1.57 -21.88
N LEU A 90 15.99 2.07 -22.43
CA LEU A 90 17.08 2.64 -21.64
C LEU A 90 16.72 4.08 -21.25
N VAL A 91 16.31 4.26 -20.01
CA VAL A 91 16.07 5.56 -19.40
C VAL A 91 17.36 6.07 -18.77
N VAL A 92 17.94 7.11 -19.38
CA VAL A 92 19.14 7.79 -18.88
C VAL A 92 18.74 8.99 -18.05
N GLY A 93 18.78 8.83 -16.72
CA GLY A 93 18.66 9.93 -15.76
C GLY A 93 19.97 10.70 -15.59
N LYS A 94 19.91 11.86 -14.94
CA LYS A 94 21.08 12.75 -14.73
C LYS A 94 22.32 12.04 -14.18
N ASN A 95 22.15 11.06 -13.28
CA ASN A 95 23.23 10.28 -12.66
C ASN A 95 22.99 8.76 -12.65
N THR A 96 21.96 8.25 -13.34
CA THR A 96 21.59 6.82 -13.30
C THR A 96 21.16 6.35 -14.68
N LYS A 97 21.55 5.12 -15.03
CA LYS A 97 21.01 4.41 -16.19
C LYS A 97 20.07 3.34 -15.65
N SER A 98 18.80 3.38 -16.04
CA SER A 98 17.82 2.35 -15.72
C SER A 98 17.23 1.80 -17.00
N VAL A 99 16.97 0.50 -17.02
CA VAL A 99 16.12 -0.12 -18.04
C VAL A 99 14.71 -0.11 -17.49
N GLU A 100 13.77 0.45 -18.23
CA GLU A 100 12.35 0.28 -18.00
C GLU A 100 11.84 -0.84 -18.92
N SER A 101 11.07 -1.76 -18.36
CA SER A 101 10.49 -2.86 -19.12
C SER A 101 8.98 -2.73 -19.13
N GLU A 102 8.38 -2.81 -20.31
CA GLU A 102 6.93 -2.75 -20.50
C GLU A 102 6.47 -3.90 -21.40
N LEU A 103 5.37 -4.53 -21.01
CA LEU A 103 4.78 -5.63 -21.76
C LEU A 103 3.64 -5.10 -22.62
N HIS A 104 3.81 -5.19 -23.93
CA HIS A 104 2.76 -4.86 -24.88
C HIS A 104 2.12 -6.15 -25.38
N THR A 105 0.82 -6.30 -25.16
CA THR A 105 0.07 -7.50 -25.56
C THR A 105 -0.41 -7.38 -27.00
N LYS A 106 -0.54 -8.54 -27.67
CA LYS A 106 -1.20 -8.67 -28.96
C LYS A 106 -2.58 -8.00 -28.93
N ARG A 107 -2.80 -7.08 -29.86
CA ARG A 107 -3.94 -6.17 -29.88
C ARG A 107 -4.49 -5.99 -31.28
N ASN A 108 -5.76 -6.36 -31.47
CA ASN A 108 -6.51 -6.09 -32.70
C ASN A 108 -7.58 -4.98 -32.54
N ASP A 109 -7.84 -4.52 -31.30
CA ASP A 109 -8.76 -3.41 -31.02
C ASP A 109 -8.01 -2.27 -30.31
N GLN A 110 -7.95 -1.11 -30.97
CA GLN A 110 -7.29 0.09 -30.45
C GLN A 110 -7.98 0.69 -29.22
N ARG A 111 -9.25 0.34 -28.96
CA ARG A 111 -10.07 0.87 -27.88
C ARG A 111 -10.29 -0.12 -26.73
N LEU A 112 -9.84 -1.36 -26.88
CA LEU A 112 -10.05 -2.39 -25.87
C LEU A 112 -9.08 -2.25 -24.68
N ASN A 113 -9.55 -2.42 -23.46
CA ASN A 113 -8.67 -2.51 -22.30
C ASN A 113 -8.04 -3.90 -22.14
N SER A 114 -6.87 -3.95 -21.50
CA SER A 114 -6.26 -5.23 -21.12
C SER A 114 -7.04 -5.86 -19.98
N HIS A 115 -7.48 -7.09 -20.18
CA HIS A 115 -8.33 -7.78 -19.23
C HIS A 115 -7.93 -9.25 -19.09
N ASN A 116 -8.31 -9.84 -17.96
CA ASN A 116 -8.27 -11.28 -17.76
C ASN A 116 -9.70 -11.83 -17.95
N ARG A 117 -9.85 -12.84 -18.81
CA ARG A 117 -11.16 -13.42 -19.15
C ARG A 117 -11.91 -13.94 -17.93
N VAL A 118 -11.26 -14.71 -17.07
CA VAL A 118 -11.89 -15.30 -15.87
C VAL A 118 -12.37 -14.21 -14.91
N MET A 119 -11.56 -13.17 -14.70
CA MET A 119 -11.98 -12.05 -13.87
C MET A 119 -13.16 -11.31 -14.48
N LEU A 120 -13.13 -11.01 -15.78
CA LEU A 120 -14.22 -10.32 -16.47
C LEU A 120 -15.53 -11.11 -16.40
N GLU A 121 -15.52 -12.42 -16.64
CA GLU A 121 -16.72 -13.26 -16.60
C GLU A 121 -17.38 -13.31 -15.21
N ASN A 122 -16.58 -13.30 -14.13
CA ASN A 122 -17.08 -13.35 -12.76
C ASN A 122 -17.43 -11.96 -12.20
N TRP A 123 -16.62 -10.95 -12.51
CA TRP A 123 -16.81 -9.57 -12.05
C TRP A 123 -17.90 -8.85 -12.85
N ARG A 124 -18.01 -9.17 -14.14
CA ARG A 124 -18.98 -8.62 -15.10
C ARG A 124 -18.96 -7.11 -15.22
N ALA A 125 -17.85 -6.46 -14.87
CA ALA A 125 -17.61 -5.04 -15.04
C ALA A 125 -16.17 -4.84 -15.52
N ASN A 126 -15.80 -3.60 -15.84
CA ASN A 126 -14.46 -3.29 -16.33
C ASN A 126 -13.37 -3.82 -15.39
N VAL A 127 -12.39 -4.51 -15.94
CA VAL A 127 -11.19 -5.03 -15.30
C VAL A 127 -9.97 -4.39 -15.97
N ASP A 128 -9.15 -3.71 -15.18
CA ASP A 128 -7.89 -3.15 -15.65
C ASP A 128 -6.73 -4.03 -15.17
N PHE A 129 -6.29 -4.95 -16.04
CA PHE A 129 -5.25 -5.92 -15.72
C PHE A 129 -3.94 -5.59 -16.42
N GLN A 130 -2.84 -5.49 -15.66
CA GLN A 130 -1.50 -5.26 -16.20
C GLN A 130 -0.51 -6.24 -15.58
N VAL A 131 0.32 -6.86 -16.41
CA VAL A 131 1.42 -7.72 -15.96
C VAL A 131 2.62 -6.85 -15.64
N ILE A 132 3.14 -7.00 -14.42
CA ILE A 132 4.35 -6.32 -13.97
C ILE A 132 5.53 -7.26 -14.19
N VAL A 133 6.47 -6.83 -15.02
CA VAL A 133 7.59 -7.65 -15.50
C VAL A 133 8.88 -7.46 -14.69
N ASP A 134 8.99 -6.37 -13.92
CA ASP A 134 10.18 -6.09 -13.11
C ASP A 134 9.86 -5.52 -11.72
N GLU A 135 10.79 -5.70 -10.78
CA GLU A 135 10.66 -5.27 -9.39
C GLU A 135 10.52 -3.74 -9.23
N LYS A 136 11.14 -2.96 -10.11
CA LYS A 136 11.10 -1.49 -10.07
C LYS A 136 9.77 -0.99 -10.60
N ALA A 137 9.22 -1.60 -11.64
CA ALA A 137 7.86 -1.38 -12.13
C ALA A 137 6.85 -1.70 -11.02
N CYS A 138 7.05 -2.80 -10.28
CA CYS A 138 6.23 -3.12 -9.11
C CYS A 138 6.29 -2.02 -8.04
N ALA A 139 7.50 -1.61 -7.66
CA ALA A 139 7.70 -0.54 -6.67
C ALA A 139 7.10 0.79 -7.13
N ARG A 140 7.30 1.19 -8.40
CA ARG A 140 6.70 2.40 -8.99
C ARG A 140 5.19 2.35 -8.99
N TYR A 141 4.62 1.20 -9.37
CA TYR A 141 3.17 1.00 -9.34
C TYR A 141 2.63 1.16 -7.92
N MET A 142 3.18 0.42 -6.95
CA MET A 142 2.78 0.56 -5.55
C MET A 142 2.94 1.99 -5.03
N ALA A 143 4.06 2.65 -5.33
CA ALA A 143 4.31 4.03 -4.92
C ALA A 143 3.32 5.02 -5.56
N LYS A 144 2.97 4.85 -6.84
CA LYS A 144 1.99 5.69 -7.54
C LYS A 144 0.63 5.66 -6.84
N TYR A 145 0.17 4.47 -6.41
CA TYR A 145 -1.12 4.34 -5.72
C TYR A 145 -1.02 4.74 -4.24
N ALA A 146 0.08 4.41 -3.56
CA ALA A 146 0.30 4.82 -2.17
C ALA A 146 0.44 6.34 -2.02
N ALA A 147 0.97 7.01 -3.04
CA ALA A 147 1.10 8.47 -3.09
C ALA A 147 -0.08 9.16 -3.81
N LYS A 148 -1.11 8.41 -4.22
CA LYS A 148 -2.28 8.99 -4.88
C LYS A 148 -3.03 9.83 -3.86
N GLY A 149 -2.99 11.15 -4.05
CA GLY A 149 -3.71 12.08 -3.19
C GLY A 149 -5.21 11.83 -3.26
N GLU A 150 -5.86 11.92 -2.10
CA GLU A 150 -7.31 11.86 -2.02
C GLU A 150 -7.92 13.06 -2.77
N PRO A 151 -8.90 12.83 -3.67
CA PRO A 151 -9.64 13.91 -4.29
C PRO A 151 -10.34 14.70 -3.19
N ARG A 152 -10.00 15.99 -3.04
CA ARG A 152 -10.71 16.86 -2.10
C ARG A 152 -12.09 17.23 -2.65
N SER A 153 -13.05 17.30 -1.75
CA SER A 153 -14.39 17.83 -1.97
C SER A 153 -14.34 19.12 -2.77
N LYS A 154 -15.18 19.18 -3.81
CA LYS A 154 -15.38 20.39 -4.63
C LYS A 154 -15.79 21.55 -3.72
N SER A 155 -15.53 22.78 -4.16
CA SER A 155 -15.85 24.01 -3.41
C SER A 155 -17.31 24.10 -2.97
N GLU A 156 -18.22 23.47 -3.71
CA GLU A 156 -19.66 23.40 -3.43
C GLU A 156 -19.94 22.73 -2.07
N ASN A 157 -19.35 21.56 -1.80
CA ASN A 157 -19.51 20.85 -0.51
C ASN A 157 -18.98 21.67 0.68
N LYS A 158 -17.92 22.47 0.46
CA LYS A 158 -17.37 23.37 1.50
C LYS A 158 -18.34 24.49 1.84
N SER A 159 -19.09 24.98 0.85
CA SER A 159 -20.11 26.01 1.05
C SER A 159 -21.32 25.49 1.84
N GLU A 160 -21.67 24.21 1.70
CA GLU A 160 -22.74 23.57 2.49
C GLU A 160 -22.34 23.36 3.94
N ILE A 161 -21.11 22.94 4.21
CA ILE A 161 -20.59 22.82 5.58
C ILE A 161 -20.59 24.18 6.30
N LEU A 162 -20.22 25.25 5.58
CA LEU A 162 -20.31 26.62 6.08
C LEU A 162 -21.76 27.02 6.39
N LYS A 163 -22.72 26.73 5.48
CA LYS A 163 -24.14 27.00 5.71
C LYS A 163 -24.68 26.26 6.93
N LEU A 164 -24.37 24.97 7.07
CA LEU A 164 -24.76 24.16 8.23
C LEU A 164 -24.19 24.72 9.53
N SER A 165 -22.92 25.11 9.53
CA SER A 165 -22.25 25.71 10.69
C SER A 165 -22.91 27.03 11.11
N VAL A 166 -23.24 27.88 10.14
CA VAL A 166 -23.94 29.16 10.39
C VAL A 166 -25.38 28.92 10.86
N SER A 167 -26.10 27.96 10.29
CA SER A 167 -27.47 27.63 10.71
C SER A 167 -27.57 27.00 12.10
N SER A 168 -26.45 26.50 12.64
CA SER A 168 -26.38 25.94 13.99
C SER A 168 -26.16 26.98 15.10
N LEU A 169 -26.01 28.26 14.74
CA LEU A 169 -25.82 29.35 15.69
C LEU A 169 -27.13 29.79 16.32
N GLN A 170 -27.10 30.06 17.62
CA GLN A 170 -28.15 30.78 18.32
C GLN A 170 -27.86 32.29 18.34
N ASN A 171 -28.87 33.12 18.63
CA ASN A 171 -28.78 34.58 18.50
C ASN A 171 -27.68 35.24 19.36
N ASP A 172 -27.22 34.57 20.42
CA ASP A 172 -26.15 35.04 21.31
C ASP A 172 -24.76 34.49 20.96
N ASP A 173 -24.65 33.60 19.96
CA ASP A 173 -23.36 33.02 19.58
C ASP A 173 -22.49 34.02 18.82
N GLN A 174 -21.22 34.12 19.20
CA GLN A 174 -20.26 34.90 18.42
C GLN A 174 -20.04 34.24 17.05
N VAL A 175 -20.30 34.99 15.99
CA VAL A 175 -20.07 34.59 14.59
C VAL A 175 -18.65 34.05 14.35
N SER A 176 -17.65 34.57 15.07
CA SER A 176 -16.26 34.10 15.01
C SER A 176 -16.08 32.63 15.43
N SER A 177 -16.90 32.14 16.36
CA SER A 177 -16.89 30.75 16.82
C SER A 177 -17.43 29.81 15.75
N ALA A 178 -18.47 30.23 15.03
CA ALA A 178 -19.05 29.53 13.89
C ALA A 178 -18.04 29.35 12.77
N PHE A 179 -17.34 30.44 12.41
CA PHE A 179 -16.29 30.39 11.40
C PHE A 179 -15.14 29.49 11.81
N LYS A 180 -14.70 29.52 13.08
CA LYS A 180 -13.67 28.61 13.58
C LYS A 180 -14.13 27.16 13.51
N LYS A 181 -15.36 26.85 13.94
CA LYS A 181 -15.94 25.50 13.89
C LYS A 181 -16.05 24.99 12.45
N ALA A 182 -16.58 25.81 11.54
CA ALA A 182 -16.68 25.50 10.13
C ALA A 182 -15.30 25.26 9.50
N MET A 183 -14.32 26.11 9.80
CA MET A 183 -12.95 25.95 9.31
C MET A 183 -12.30 24.68 9.84
N ILE A 184 -12.52 24.33 11.12
CA ILE A 184 -12.03 23.08 11.71
C ILE A 184 -12.68 21.87 11.02
N GLN A 185 -13.99 21.91 10.73
CA GLN A 185 -14.67 20.82 10.02
C GLN A 185 -14.20 20.70 8.56
N VAL A 186 -14.08 21.82 7.84
CA VAL A 186 -13.65 21.85 6.42
C VAL A 186 -12.18 21.50 6.27
N ALA A 187 -11.32 21.84 7.23
CA ALA A 187 -9.88 21.60 7.16
C ALA A 187 -9.43 20.32 7.89
N GLY A 188 -10.18 19.88 8.90
CA GLY A 188 -9.84 18.78 9.79
C GLY A 188 -10.28 17.42 9.28
N ASP A 189 -11.43 17.35 8.60
CA ASP A 189 -11.94 16.07 8.12
C ASP A 189 -11.50 15.81 6.68
N ARG A 190 -11.04 14.58 6.44
CA ARG A 190 -10.83 14.07 5.09
C ARG A 190 -12.15 13.53 4.55
N ASP A 191 -12.32 13.63 3.24
CA ASP A 191 -13.46 13.00 2.58
C ASP A 191 -13.36 11.47 2.73
N MET A 192 -14.43 10.86 3.21
CA MET A 192 -14.51 9.41 3.40
C MET A 192 -15.30 8.79 2.25
N ALA A 193 -14.76 7.74 1.64
CA ALA A 193 -15.47 7.01 0.60
C ALA A 193 -16.70 6.28 1.19
N ALA A 194 -17.74 6.09 0.38
CA ALA A 194 -18.96 5.39 0.83
C ALA A 194 -18.66 3.99 1.39
N GLN A 195 -17.71 3.27 0.79
CA GLN A 195 -17.24 1.96 1.27
C GLN A 195 -16.59 2.06 2.65
N GLU A 196 -15.78 3.09 2.88
CA GLU A 196 -15.12 3.30 4.16
C GLU A 196 -16.15 3.63 5.25
N THR A 197 -17.11 4.51 4.95
CA THR A 197 -18.22 4.82 5.84
C THR A 197 -19.04 3.58 6.18
N ALA A 198 -19.34 2.73 5.20
CA ALA A 198 -20.05 1.47 5.44
C ALA A 198 -19.26 0.55 6.39
N HIS A 199 -17.95 0.40 6.19
CA HIS A 199 -17.11 -0.39 7.09
C HIS A 199 -17.13 0.16 8.52
N MET A 200 -17.03 1.48 8.71
CA MET A 200 -17.12 2.08 10.05
C MET A 200 -18.48 1.85 10.70
N LEU A 201 -19.58 2.12 9.98
CA LEU A 201 -20.94 1.96 10.49
C LEU A 201 -21.24 0.51 10.88
N LEU A 202 -20.72 -0.44 10.11
CA LEU A 202 -20.89 -1.87 10.36
C LEU A 202 -19.80 -2.45 11.29
N SER A 203 -18.89 -1.62 11.80
CA SER A 203 -17.74 -2.06 12.60
C SER A 203 -16.88 -3.15 11.92
N LEU A 204 -16.80 -3.10 10.59
CA LEU A 204 -15.98 -3.99 9.78
C LEU A 204 -14.53 -3.48 9.69
N PRO A 205 -13.53 -4.37 9.66
CA PRO A 205 -12.15 -3.96 9.51
C PRO A 205 -11.94 -3.27 8.16
N LEU A 206 -11.33 -2.08 8.17
CA LEU A 206 -10.95 -1.36 6.93
C LEU A 206 -9.80 -2.01 6.18
N VAL A 207 -8.95 -2.75 6.90
CA VAL A 207 -7.77 -3.41 6.35
C VAL A 207 -7.73 -4.84 6.86
N GLY A 208 -7.78 -5.80 5.93
CA GLY A 208 -7.42 -7.18 6.18
C GLY A 208 -5.94 -7.40 5.86
N CYS A 209 -5.23 -8.13 6.71
CA CYS A 209 -3.84 -8.51 6.45
C CYS A 209 -3.61 -9.93 6.96
N THR A 210 -2.97 -10.77 6.15
CA THR A 210 -2.52 -12.10 6.59
C THR A 210 -1.30 -12.01 7.52
N PHE A 211 -0.59 -10.89 7.49
CA PHE A 211 0.55 -10.64 8.36
C PHE A 211 0.11 -10.11 9.71
N SER A 212 0.73 -10.64 10.75
CA SER A 212 0.62 -10.11 12.10
C SER A 212 1.81 -9.19 12.39
N PHE A 213 1.58 -8.12 13.14
CA PHE A 213 2.60 -7.12 13.44
C PHE A 213 2.87 -7.03 14.93
N VAL A 214 4.12 -6.73 15.28
CA VAL A 214 4.52 -6.40 16.64
C VAL A 214 5.35 -5.12 16.60
N ILE A 215 4.98 -4.15 17.43
CA ILE A 215 5.66 -2.87 17.53
C ILE A 215 6.55 -2.88 18.78
N ILE A 216 7.84 -2.68 18.60
CA ILE A 216 8.82 -2.60 19.70
C ILE A 216 9.52 -1.26 19.75
N SER A 217 9.79 -0.81 20.98
CA SER A 217 10.63 0.35 21.24
C SER A 217 12.11 -0.03 21.19
N LEU A 218 12.94 0.86 20.63
CA LEU A 218 14.41 0.79 20.70
C LEU A 218 15.01 1.75 21.72
N ASP A 219 14.21 2.65 22.28
CA ASP A 219 14.64 3.63 23.30
C ASP A 219 14.32 3.19 24.73
N ASN A 220 13.92 1.93 24.90
CA ASN A 220 13.56 1.33 26.18
C ASN A 220 12.29 1.93 26.81
N SER A 221 11.45 2.63 26.03
CA SER A 221 10.09 2.94 26.46
C SER A 221 9.29 1.65 26.72
N ARG A 222 8.46 1.72 27.76
CA ARG A 222 7.60 0.63 28.23
C ARG A 222 6.13 1.05 28.05
N LYS A 223 5.28 0.08 27.72
CA LYS A 223 3.83 0.31 27.68
C LYS A 223 3.29 0.38 29.10
N VAL A 224 2.38 1.31 29.33
CA VAL A 224 1.60 1.38 30.56
C VAL A 224 0.41 0.43 30.43
N ASN A 225 0.16 -0.37 31.45
CA ASN A 225 -1.06 -1.14 31.57
C ASN A 225 -2.17 -0.23 32.08
N ILE A 226 -3.10 0.14 31.20
CA ILE A 226 -4.21 1.04 31.53
C ILE A 226 -5.32 0.34 32.33
N ASP A 227 -5.33 -1.00 32.36
CA ASP A 227 -6.32 -1.82 33.06
C ASP A 227 -5.81 -2.28 34.45
N ALA A 228 -4.70 -1.71 34.93
CA ALA A 228 -4.17 -1.98 36.26
C ALA A 228 -4.99 -1.21 37.30
N GLU A 229 -5.86 -1.90 38.03
CA GLU A 229 -6.78 -1.29 39.01
C GLU A 229 -6.28 -1.42 40.46
N ASN A 230 -5.38 -2.38 40.76
CA ASN A 230 -4.87 -2.61 42.11
C ASN A 230 -3.44 -2.08 42.29
N GLU A 231 -3.09 -1.66 43.51
CA GLU A 231 -1.74 -1.16 43.85
C GLU A 231 -0.62 -2.21 43.64
N SER A 232 -0.97 -3.50 43.65
CA SER A 232 -0.04 -4.61 43.42
C SER A 232 0.21 -4.93 41.94
N ASP A 233 -0.57 -4.36 41.02
CA ASP A 233 -0.48 -4.69 39.61
C ASP A 233 0.74 -4.02 38.97
N GLU A 234 1.49 -4.76 38.15
CA GLU A 234 2.60 -4.18 37.40
C GLU A 234 2.06 -3.16 36.37
N VAL A 235 2.20 -1.88 36.69
CA VAL A 235 1.77 -0.75 35.84
C VAL A 235 2.55 -0.67 34.53
N LEU A 236 3.78 -1.21 34.48
CA LEU A 236 4.65 -1.16 33.32
C LEU A 236 4.89 -2.55 32.74
N GLN A 237 4.51 -2.75 31.48
CA GLN A 237 4.82 -3.99 30.77
C GLN A 237 6.33 -4.15 30.57
N THR A 238 6.80 -5.39 30.65
CA THR A 238 8.19 -5.71 30.33
C THR A 238 8.49 -5.37 28.87
N SER A 239 9.60 -4.67 28.63
CA SER A 239 10.01 -4.31 27.28
C SER A 239 10.53 -5.53 26.53
N ALA A 240 10.15 -5.68 25.25
CA ALA A 240 10.68 -6.73 24.37
C ALA A 240 12.23 -6.70 24.29
N LEU A 241 12.86 -5.53 24.46
CA LEU A 241 14.31 -5.41 24.55
C LEU A 241 14.88 -6.14 25.78
N GLN A 242 14.21 -6.02 26.92
CA GLN A 242 14.62 -6.65 28.16
C GLN A 242 14.37 -8.17 28.10
N GLU A 243 13.24 -8.59 27.55
CA GLU A 243 12.98 -10.02 27.32
C GLU A 243 14.05 -10.65 26.44
N TYR A 244 14.39 -9.96 25.34
CA TYR A 244 15.46 -10.40 24.45
C TYR A 244 16.82 -10.42 25.17
N ALA A 245 17.15 -9.38 25.95
CA ALA A 245 18.39 -9.29 26.71
C ALA A 245 18.61 -10.48 27.66
N GLU A 246 17.52 -10.93 28.29
CA GLU A 246 17.53 -11.99 29.30
C GLU A 246 17.26 -13.38 28.74
N ARG A 247 17.04 -13.51 27.42
CA ARG A 247 16.66 -14.77 26.76
C ARG A 247 17.61 -15.93 27.03
N THR A 248 18.87 -15.64 27.33
CA THR A 248 19.90 -16.67 27.52
C THR A 248 19.82 -17.37 28.87
N LYS A 249 19.08 -16.80 29.83
CA LYS A 249 18.63 -17.50 31.04
C LYS A 249 17.75 -18.72 30.71
N LEU A 250 17.16 -18.76 29.51
CA LEU A 250 16.26 -19.82 29.04
C LEU A 250 16.96 -20.84 28.11
N LYS A 251 18.29 -20.79 27.97
CA LYS A 251 19.09 -21.68 27.10
C LYS A 251 18.85 -23.17 27.39
N SER A 252 18.54 -23.54 28.63
CA SER A 252 18.26 -24.92 29.03
C SER A 252 16.99 -25.50 28.38
N ARG A 253 15.99 -24.65 28.09
CA ARG A 253 14.69 -25.06 27.52
C ARG A 253 14.58 -24.80 26.02
N TYR A 254 15.38 -23.89 25.47
CA TYR A 254 15.37 -23.51 24.06
C TYR A 254 16.79 -23.36 23.49
N THR A 255 17.16 -24.27 22.59
CA THR A 255 18.45 -24.24 21.90
C THR A 255 18.50 -23.13 20.85
N GLY A 256 19.66 -22.48 20.69
CA GLY A 256 19.90 -21.50 19.62
C GLY A 256 19.41 -20.08 19.89
N LEU A 257 18.75 -19.79 21.03
CA LEU A 257 18.27 -18.43 21.34
C LEU A 257 19.39 -17.38 21.34
N SER A 258 20.61 -17.73 21.74
CA SER A 258 21.75 -16.78 21.77
C SER A 258 22.16 -16.28 20.39
N GLN A 259 21.92 -17.06 19.33
CA GLN A 259 22.32 -16.71 17.97
C GLN A 259 21.32 -15.76 17.30
N LEU A 260 20.09 -15.69 17.81
CA LEU A 260 19.06 -14.82 17.26
C LEU A 260 19.39 -13.36 17.56
N ASN A 261 19.19 -12.50 16.55
CA ASN A 261 19.12 -11.06 16.77
C ASN A 261 17.72 -10.64 17.28
N LEU A 262 17.58 -9.38 17.71
CA LEU A 262 16.34 -8.86 18.30
C LEU A 262 15.14 -9.03 17.36
N MET A 263 15.33 -8.74 16.07
CA MET A 263 14.26 -8.80 15.07
C MET A 263 13.76 -10.25 14.89
N GLN A 264 14.68 -11.21 14.81
CA GLN A 264 14.35 -12.62 14.69
C GLN A 264 13.64 -13.15 15.95
N TYR A 265 14.16 -12.81 17.12
CA TYR A 265 13.58 -13.25 18.39
C TYR A 265 12.13 -12.75 18.55
N VAL A 266 11.90 -11.45 18.38
CA VAL A 266 10.56 -10.86 18.55
C VAL A 266 9.58 -11.35 17.47
N SER A 267 10.08 -11.62 16.26
CA SER A 267 9.27 -12.19 15.17
C SER A 267 8.79 -13.61 15.49
N GLN A 268 9.61 -14.41 16.17
CA GLN A 268 9.35 -15.85 16.36
C GLN A 268 8.83 -16.22 17.75
N TYR A 269 9.07 -15.38 18.76
CA TYR A 269 8.75 -15.68 20.15
C TYR A 269 7.94 -14.58 20.82
N THR A 270 7.23 -14.97 21.86
CA THR A 270 6.46 -14.08 22.73
C THR A 270 6.39 -14.68 24.13
N LYS A 271 6.14 -13.86 25.15
CA LYS A 271 5.73 -14.38 26.45
C LYS A 271 4.21 -14.48 26.54
N VAL A 272 3.72 -15.62 27.02
CA VAL A 272 2.32 -15.83 27.39
C VAL A 272 2.31 -16.31 28.83
N ARG A 273 1.63 -15.58 29.72
CA ARG A 273 1.58 -15.89 31.17
C ARG A 273 2.97 -16.12 31.79
N GLY A 274 3.95 -15.31 31.37
CA GLY A 274 5.34 -15.38 31.86
C GLY A 274 6.22 -16.44 31.16
N GLU A 275 5.65 -17.37 30.42
CA GLU A 275 6.41 -18.41 29.70
C GLU A 275 6.73 -18.01 28.26
N LEU A 276 7.95 -18.32 27.81
CA LEU A 276 8.35 -18.11 26.43
C LEU A 276 7.64 -19.11 25.52
N THR A 277 6.91 -18.61 24.53
CA THR A 277 6.17 -19.41 23.56
C THR A 277 6.62 -19.07 22.15
N LYS A 278 6.84 -20.09 21.32
CA LYS A 278 7.10 -19.91 19.89
C LYS A 278 5.78 -19.58 19.20
N ARG A 279 5.76 -18.52 18.40
CA ARG A 279 4.59 -18.12 17.62
C ARG A 279 4.34 -19.14 16.52
N ALA A 280 3.07 -19.40 16.21
CA ALA A 280 2.68 -20.28 15.11
C ALA A 280 3.13 -19.71 13.75
N ASN A 281 2.94 -18.40 13.55
CA ASN A 281 3.40 -17.66 12.37
C ASN A 281 4.34 -16.53 12.79
N PRO A 282 5.42 -16.25 12.03
CA PRO A 282 6.31 -15.13 12.31
C PRO A 282 5.58 -13.78 12.21
N TYR A 283 5.81 -12.90 13.18
CA TYR A 283 5.28 -11.54 13.17
C TYR A 283 6.25 -10.60 12.46
N ILE A 284 5.72 -9.64 11.68
CA ILE A 284 6.51 -8.54 11.13
C ILE A 284 6.81 -7.54 12.25
N VAL A 285 8.09 -7.39 12.57
CA VAL A 285 8.56 -6.51 13.64
C VAL A 285 8.71 -5.08 13.12
N ARG A 286 7.93 -4.17 13.68
CA ARG A 286 8.04 -2.72 13.46
C ARG A 286 8.73 -2.09 14.66
N THR A 287 9.62 -1.14 14.40
CA THR A 287 10.41 -0.50 15.48
C THR A 287 10.18 0.99 15.54
N PHE A 288 10.21 1.57 16.73
CA PHE A 288 10.23 3.01 16.94
C PHE A 288 11.33 3.43 17.94
N PRO A 289 11.83 4.67 17.89
CA PRO A 289 11.49 5.71 16.90
C PRO A 289 12.13 5.44 15.52
N LYS A 290 11.53 5.98 14.46
CA LYS A 290 12.13 5.98 13.12
C LYS A 290 13.15 7.11 13.04
N ILE A 291 14.41 6.77 12.79
CA ILE A 291 15.52 7.73 12.71
C ILE A 291 16.06 7.76 11.27
N SER A 292 16.42 8.96 10.81
CA SER A 292 17.02 9.15 9.49
C SER A 292 18.32 8.37 9.32
N ALA A 293 18.44 7.69 8.18
CA ALA A 293 19.66 6.98 7.78
C ALA A 293 20.70 7.90 7.10
N ASN A 294 20.44 9.21 7.01
CA ASN A 294 21.34 10.17 6.35
C ASN A 294 22.68 10.28 7.10
N PRO A 295 23.83 9.90 6.49
CA PRO A 295 25.14 9.96 7.14
C PRO A 295 25.62 11.35 7.57
N ALA A 296 25.08 12.40 6.95
CA ALA A 296 25.35 13.81 7.27
C ALA A 296 24.37 14.38 8.31
N GLY A 297 23.32 13.64 8.66
CA GLY A 297 22.33 14.09 9.63
C GLY A 297 22.84 14.01 11.08
N PRO A 298 22.31 14.86 11.99
CA PRO A 298 22.71 14.87 13.40
C PRO A 298 22.38 13.55 14.11
N ASP A 299 21.32 12.86 13.70
CA ASP A 299 20.86 11.61 14.34
C ASP A 299 21.51 10.33 13.79
N PHE A 300 22.45 10.43 12.84
CA PHE A 300 23.03 9.24 12.20
C PHE A 300 23.71 8.29 13.20
N GLY A 301 24.35 8.84 14.24
CA GLY A 301 24.93 8.02 15.31
C GLY A 301 23.88 7.19 16.05
N LYS A 302 22.69 7.77 16.27
CA LYS A 302 21.55 7.09 16.91
C LYS A 302 20.93 6.05 15.97
N TYR A 303 20.85 6.34 14.67
CA TYR A 303 20.48 5.36 13.64
C TYR A 303 21.41 4.13 13.68
N CYS A 304 22.73 4.34 13.61
CA CYS A 304 23.71 3.25 13.65
C CYS A 304 23.59 2.41 14.92
N LYS A 305 23.42 3.05 16.07
CA LYS A 305 23.16 2.38 17.36
C LYS A 305 21.95 1.46 17.26
N TYR A 306 20.84 1.93 16.68
CA TYR A 306 19.63 1.14 16.53
C TYR A 306 19.75 -0.01 15.54
N GLN A 307 20.53 0.15 14.47
CA GLN A 307 20.82 -0.96 13.56
C GLN A 307 21.58 -2.08 14.28
N LEU A 308 22.56 -1.73 15.11
CA LEU A 308 23.26 -2.71 15.94
C LEU A 308 22.32 -3.41 16.92
N ILE A 309 21.45 -2.67 17.61
CA ILE A 309 20.48 -3.25 18.55
C ILE A 309 19.55 -4.25 17.86
N LYS A 310 19.13 -3.97 16.63
CA LYS A 310 18.23 -4.81 15.85
C LYS A 310 18.87 -6.10 15.35
N PHE A 311 20.04 -5.97 14.71
CA PHE A 311 20.56 -7.01 13.81
C PHE A 311 21.80 -7.72 14.34
N LYS A 312 22.51 -7.15 15.32
CA LYS A 312 23.62 -7.84 15.99
C LYS A 312 23.07 -8.65 17.17
N PRO A 313 23.44 -9.93 17.35
CA PRO A 313 23.12 -10.66 18.57
C PRO A 313 23.83 -10.06 19.80
N TRP A 314 23.12 -9.95 20.93
CA TRP A 314 23.66 -9.41 22.19
C TRP A 314 22.96 -9.98 23.42
N GLU A 315 23.61 -9.96 24.58
CA GLU A 315 23.06 -10.44 25.85
C GLU A 315 23.18 -9.34 26.92
N GLY A 316 22.34 -9.38 27.96
CA GLY A 316 22.43 -8.44 29.08
C GLY A 316 22.13 -6.99 28.69
N HIS A 317 23.12 -6.10 28.72
CA HIS A 317 22.89 -4.70 28.36
C HIS A 317 23.43 -4.41 26.96
N TYR A 318 22.64 -3.76 26.10
CA TYR A 318 23.03 -3.47 24.72
C TYR A 318 24.35 -2.69 24.59
N ARG A 319 24.78 -1.96 25.63
CA ARG A 319 26.09 -1.28 25.68
C ARG A 319 27.27 -2.24 25.59
N GLN A 320 27.11 -3.51 25.98
CA GLN A 320 28.15 -4.53 25.83
C GLN A 320 28.51 -4.77 24.34
N MET A 321 27.58 -4.51 23.40
CA MET A 321 27.88 -4.59 21.96
C MET A 321 28.85 -3.52 21.45
N LEU A 322 28.94 -2.39 22.16
CA LEU A 322 29.71 -1.22 21.73
C LEU A 322 31.20 -1.34 22.11
N GLY A 323 31.56 -2.22 23.06
CA GLY A 323 32.94 -2.40 23.53
C GLY A 323 33.66 -1.09 23.91
N THR A 324 34.98 -1.13 24.02
CA THR A 324 35.87 0.06 24.03
C THR A 324 36.03 0.68 22.63
N THR A 325 35.34 0.14 21.62
CA THR A 325 35.50 0.52 20.22
C THR A 325 34.77 1.83 19.94
N ARG A 326 35.54 2.90 19.66
CA ARG A 326 35.03 4.24 19.33
C ARG A 326 34.00 4.17 18.19
N MET A 327 32.90 4.92 18.31
CA MET A 327 31.81 5.06 17.31
C MET A 327 32.28 5.29 15.86
N LYS A 328 33.49 5.82 15.66
CA LYS A 328 34.10 6.02 14.33
C LYS A 328 34.26 4.71 13.53
N VAL A 329 34.55 3.58 14.19
CA VAL A 329 34.74 2.27 13.51
C VAL A 329 33.41 1.66 13.07
N ILE A 330 32.35 1.86 13.86
CA ILE A 330 30.98 1.41 13.56
C ILE A 330 30.42 2.17 12.34
N LYS A 331 30.82 3.43 12.14
CA LYS A 331 30.44 4.24 10.97
C LYS A 331 30.92 3.60 9.66
N CYS A 332 32.15 3.05 9.62
CA CYS A 332 32.68 2.35 8.44
C CYS A 332 32.02 1.01 8.17
N LEU A 333 31.76 0.19 9.21
CA LEU A 333 31.14 -1.13 9.04
C LEU A 333 29.71 -1.06 8.50
N LEU A 334 28.91 -0.07 8.94
CA LEU A 334 27.53 0.09 8.46
C LEU A 334 27.45 0.75 7.07
N MET A 335 28.43 1.56 6.66
CA MET A 335 28.49 2.06 5.27
C MET A 335 28.72 0.93 4.27
N HIS A 336 29.44 -0.14 4.64
CA HIS A 336 29.60 -1.31 3.78
C HIS A 336 28.39 -2.26 3.77
N MET A 337 27.62 -2.35 4.86
CA MET A 337 26.42 -3.21 4.90
C MET A 337 25.21 -2.63 4.16
N ASN A 338 25.14 -1.31 3.98
CA ASN A 338 24.09 -0.65 3.17
C ASN A 338 24.19 -0.95 1.66
N PHE A 339 25.21 -1.69 1.20
CA PHE A 339 25.31 -2.15 -0.19
C PHE A 339 24.61 -3.49 -0.45
N PHE A 340 24.08 -4.16 0.58
CA PHE A 340 23.48 -5.51 0.48
C PHE A 340 22.04 -5.61 1.02
N LEU A 341 21.30 -4.49 1.11
CA LEU A 341 19.85 -4.49 1.38
C LEU A 341 19.07 -3.89 0.21
#